data_AF-A0A7S1MRH5-F1
#
_entry.id   AF-A0A7S1MRH5-F1
#
_cell.length_a   1.000
_cell.length_b   1.000
_cell.length_c   1.000
_cell.angle_alpha   90.00
_cell.angle_beta   90.00
_cell.angle_gamma   90.00
#
_symmetry.space_group_name_H-M   'P 1'
#
loop_
_entity.id
_entity.type
_entity.pdbx_description
1 polymer ?
#
loop_
_entity_poly.entity_id
_entity_poly.type
_entity_poly.pdbx_seq_one_letter_code
_entity_poly.pdbx_strand_id
1 'polypeptide(L)'
;GVQWVGGLAHSHALMGPLEELCNVEEISVREKAVESLKALAKNMSSDQVSRHFCALISRLTLHDWFSSRISVCSLFAAALPKVGEVKQDDLLKLYSRLCNDDTPMV
;
A
#
# COMPACT_ATOMS: atom_id res chain seq x y z
N GLY A 1 -1.33 -12.45 12.77
CA GLY A 1 -2.39 -12.23 11.78
C GLY A 1 -2.42 -13.31 10.72
N VAL A 2 -1.39 -13.41 9.88
CA VAL A 2 -1.37 -14.26 8.68
C VAL A 2 -1.62 -15.77 8.94
N GLN A 3 -1.21 -16.31 10.09
CA GLN A 3 -1.47 -17.71 10.45
C GLN A 3 -2.97 -18.07 10.57
N TRP A 4 -3.82 -17.08 10.86
CA TRP A 4 -5.25 -17.28 11.10
C TRP A 4 -6.11 -17.18 9.83
N VAL A 5 -5.52 -16.78 8.70
CA VAL A 5 -6.21 -16.66 7.40
C VAL A 5 -5.81 -17.76 6.42
N GLY A 6 -5.19 -18.85 6.88
CA GLY A 6 -4.74 -19.93 5.99
C GLY A 6 -3.36 -19.67 5.35
N GLY A 7 -2.49 -18.91 6.04
CA GLY A 7 -1.10 -18.72 5.67
C GLY A 7 -0.86 -17.64 4.62
N LEU A 8 0.38 -17.55 4.14
CA LEU A 8 0.86 -16.45 3.29
C LEU A 8 0.15 -16.37 1.92
N ALA A 9 -0.33 -17.50 1.41
CA ALA A 9 -1.08 -17.56 0.16
C ALA A 9 -2.40 -16.75 0.21
N HIS A 10 -3.01 -16.65 1.40
CA HIS A 10 -4.29 -15.96 1.62
C HIS A 10 -4.13 -14.59 2.29
N SER A 11 -2.88 -14.12 2.42
CA SER A 11 -2.57 -12.81 3.03
C SER A 11 -3.25 -11.64 2.31
N HIS A 12 -3.58 -11.78 1.03
CA HIS A 12 -4.32 -10.80 0.25
C HIS A 12 -5.74 -10.53 0.80
N ALA A 13 -6.37 -11.47 1.49
CA ALA A 13 -7.70 -11.27 2.09
C ALA A 13 -7.70 -10.21 3.20
N LEU A 14 -6.55 -10.00 3.87
CA LEU A 14 -6.38 -8.97 4.89
C LEU A 14 -6.22 -7.57 4.29
N MET A 15 -5.95 -7.46 2.98
CA MET A 15 -5.72 -6.18 2.33
C MET A 15 -6.98 -5.32 2.24
N GLY A 16 -8.15 -5.93 1.97
CA GLY A 16 -9.41 -5.18 1.86
C GLY A 16 -9.75 -4.39 3.12
N PRO A 17 -9.84 -5.03 4.30
CA PRO A 17 -10.10 -4.33 5.55
C PRO A 17 -9.01 -3.31 5.91
N LEU A 18 -7.74 -3.60 5.61
CA LEU A 18 -6.64 -2.66 5.87
C LEU A 18 -6.71 -1.43 4.96
N GLU A 19 -7.15 -1.60 3.71
CA GLU A 19 -7.37 -0.51 2.76
C GLU A 19 -8.48 0.43 3.25
N GLU A 20 -9.59 -0.11 3.77
CA GLU A 20 -10.65 0.69 4.39
C GLU A 20 -10.13 1.48 5.61
N LEU A 21 -9.31 0.85 6.46
CA LEU A 21 -8.71 1.52 7.63
C LEU A 21 -7.72 2.62 7.23
N CYS A 22 -7.06 2.52 6.08
CA CYS A 22 -6.21 3.60 5.55
C CYS A 22 -6.99 4.83 5.11
N ASN A 23 -8.31 4.71 4.87
CA ASN A 23 -9.16 5.84 4.46
C ASN A 23 -9.80 6.59 5.64
N VAL A 24 -9.73 6.07 6.86
CA VAL A 24 -10.35 6.67 8.06
C VAL A 24 -9.67 8.00 8.44
N GLU A 25 -10.43 8.99 8.94
CA GLU A 25 -9.91 10.31 9.31
C GLU A 25 -8.97 10.30 10.53
N GLU A 26 -9.16 9.32 11.42
CA GLU A 26 -8.35 9.13 12.62
C GLU A 26 -6.91 8.73 12.28
N ILE A 27 -5.94 9.59 12.61
CA ILE A 27 -4.53 9.45 12.23
C ILE A 27 -3.94 8.17 12.84
N SER A 28 -4.22 7.92 14.12
CA SER A 28 -3.69 6.77 14.86
C SER A 28 -4.10 5.42 14.24
N VAL A 29 -5.32 5.35 13.70
CA VAL A 29 -5.85 4.17 13.00
C VAL A 29 -5.13 3.97 11.68
N ARG A 30 -4.95 5.04 10.88
CA ARG A 30 -4.24 4.96 9.60
C ARG A 30 -2.80 4.51 9.75
N GLU A 31 -2.07 5.05 10.74
CA GLU A 31 -0.68 4.68 10.98
C GLU A 31 -0.55 3.17 11.29
N LYS A 32 -1.47 2.63 12.09
CA LYS A 32 -1.48 1.18 12.39
C LYS A 32 -1.93 0.32 11.22
N ALA A 33 -2.83 0.80 10.37
CA ALA A 33 -3.19 0.11 9.14
C ALA A 33 -1.99 0.03 8.18
N VAL A 34 -1.26 1.13 8.00
CA VAL A 34 -0.04 1.21 7.18
C VAL A 34 1.07 0.31 7.74
N GLU A 35 1.29 0.31 9.06
CA GLU A 35 2.27 -0.58 9.69
C GLU A 35 1.93 -2.05 9.44
N SER A 36 0.65 -2.40 9.55
CA SER A 36 0.15 -3.75 9.28
C SER A 36 0.34 -4.14 7.81
N LEU A 37 0.06 -3.24 6.87
CA LEU A 37 0.31 -3.43 5.44
C LEU A 37 1.80 -3.62 5.13
N LYS A 38 2.69 -2.86 5.77
CA LYS A 38 4.14 -3.04 5.64
C LYS A 38 4.59 -4.41 6.15
N ALA A 39 4.08 -4.83 7.31
CA ALA A 39 4.38 -6.14 7.87
C ALA A 39 3.88 -7.27 6.95
N LEU A 40 2.72 -7.08 6.32
CA LEU A 40 2.17 -8.03 5.35
C LEU A 40 3.05 -8.09 4.08
N ALA A 41 3.42 -6.93 3.53
CA ALA A 41 4.28 -6.82 2.36
C ALA A 41 5.64 -7.51 2.55
N LYS A 42 6.23 -7.42 3.75
CA LYS A 42 7.48 -8.14 4.09
C LYS A 42 7.37 -9.65 3.92
N ASN A 43 6.23 -10.23 4.25
CA ASN A 43 6.02 -11.67 4.17
C ASN A 43 5.46 -12.14 2.80
N MET A 44 4.95 -11.23 1.97
CA MET A 44 4.46 -11.56 0.62
C MET A 44 5.61 -11.95 -0.34
N SER A 45 5.32 -12.87 -1.26
CA SER A 45 6.20 -13.19 -2.38
C SER A 45 6.18 -12.09 -3.44
N SER A 46 7.20 -12.04 -4.32
CA SER A 46 7.28 -11.06 -5.40
C SER A 46 6.05 -11.08 -6.32
N ASP A 47 5.51 -12.26 -6.61
CA ASP A 47 4.28 -12.42 -7.42
C ASP A 47 3.06 -11.81 -6.71
N GLN A 48 2.91 -12.05 -5.41
CA GLN A 48 1.81 -11.50 -4.61
C GLN A 48 1.91 -9.97 -4.46
N VAL A 49 3.11 -9.44 -4.25
CA VAL A 49 3.33 -7.99 -4.23
C VAL A 49 2.97 -7.38 -5.58
N SER A 50 3.47 -7.98 -6.66
CA SER A 50 3.22 -7.54 -8.03
C SER A 50 1.72 -7.53 -8.38
N ARG A 51 0.97 -8.58 -8.01
CA ARG A 51 -0.46 -8.71 -8.37
C ARG A 51 -1.40 -7.93 -7.45
N HIS A 52 -1.20 -8.01 -6.14
CA HIS A 52 -2.18 -7.50 -5.17
C HIS A 52 -1.70 -6.21 -4.50
N PHE A 53 -0.46 -6.16 -4.03
CA PHE A 53 0.05 -5.01 -3.26
C PHE A 53 0.24 -3.77 -4.16
N CYS A 54 0.78 -3.92 -5.36
CA CYS A 54 0.89 -2.82 -6.33
C CYS A 54 -0.47 -2.26 -6.77
N ALA A 55 -1.48 -3.14 -6.91
CA ALA A 55 -2.84 -2.71 -7.23
C ALA A 55 -3.45 -1.89 -6.09
N LEU A 56 -3.20 -2.29 -4.84
CA LEU A 56 -3.61 -1.52 -3.65
C LEU A 56 -2.93 -0.16 -3.58
N ILE A 57 -1.61 -0.09 -3.80
CA ILE A 57 -0.89 1.19 -3.86
C ILE A 57 -1.51 2.09 -4.94
N SER A 58 -1.73 1.55 -6.13
CA SER A 58 -2.31 2.33 -7.24
C SER A 58 -3.69 2.89 -6.88
N ARG A 59 -4.56 2.10 -6.23
CA ARG A 59 -5.87 2.57 -5.76
C ARG A 59 -5.76 3.66 -4.71
N LEU A 60 -4.93 3.46 -3.67
CA LEU A 60 -4.76 4.44 -2.60
C LEU A 60 -4.12 5.76 -3.09
N THR A 61 -3.22 5.69 -4.09
CA THR A 61 -2.61 6.87 -4.72
C THR A 61 -3.60 7.65 -5.59
N LEU A 62 -4.47 6.94 -6.31
CA LEU A 62 -5.45 7.55 -7.22
C LEU A 62 -6.75 7.94 -6.52
N HIS A 63 -6.94 7.56 -5.25
CA HIS A 63 -8.13 7.91 -4.48
C HIS A 63 -8.17 9.41 -4.17
N ASP A 64 -9.38 9.99 -4.28
CA ASP A 64 -9.61 11.43 -4.11
C ASP A 64 -9.32 11.94 -2.69
N TRP A 65 -9.26 11.05 -1.69
CA TRP A 65 -9.06 11.44 -0.30
C TRP A 65 -7.59 11.61 0.08
N PHE A 66 -7.21 12.79 0.58
CA PHE A 66 -5.82 13.12 0.90
C PHE A 66 -5.21 12.21 1.99
N SER A 67 -6.02 11.72 2.94
CA SER A 67 -5.56 10.85 4.03
C SER A 67 -5.00 9.51 3.53
N SER A 68 -5.58 9.00 2.43
CA SER A 68 -5.10 7.82 1.71
C SER A 68 -3.74 8.08 1.07
N ARG A 69 -3.56 9.27 0.48
CA ARG A 69 -2.35 9.68 -0.23
C ARG A 69 -1.14 9.81 0.71
N ILE A 70 -1.32 10.38 1.90
CA ILE A 70 -0.27 10.41 2.94
C ILE A 70 0.16 9.00 3.34
N SER A 71 -0.82 8.12 3.53
CA SER A 71 -0.60 6.76 4.03
C SER A 71 0.18 5.89 3.03
N VAL A 72 -0.07 6.07 1.73
CA VAL A 72 0.50 5.24 0.66
C VAL A 72 1.97 5.56 0.36
N CYS A 73 2.44 6.79 0.60
CA CYS A 73 3.84 7.21 0.39
C CYS A 73 4.85 6.25 1.02
N SER A 74 4.53 5.74 2.21
CA SER A 74 5.42 4.86 2.95
C SER A 74 5.35 3.38 2.53
N LEU A 75 4.37 3.00 1.69
CA LEU A 75 4.18 1.64 1.19
C LEU A 75 5.05 1.34 -0.05
N PHE A 76 5.41 2.37 -0.84
CA PHE A 76 6.26 2.21 -2.03
C PHE A 76 7.61 1.55 -1.71
N ALA A 77 8.26 1.96 -0.62
CA ALA A 77 9.54 1.40 -0.18
C ALA A 77 9.48 -0.11 0.12
N ALA A 78 8.32 -0.63 0.50
CA ALA A 78 8.13 -2.07 0.74
C ALA A 78 7.86 -2.86 -0.56
N ALA A 79 7.35 -2.20 -1.60
CA ALA A 79 6.99 -2.83 -2.87
C ALA A 79 8.15 -2.84 -3.87
N LEU A 80 8.90 -1.73 -3.98
CA LEU A 80 9.95 -1.54 -4.99
C LEU A 80 10.98 -2.69 -5.04
N PRO A 81 11.54 -3.21 -3.93
CA PRO A 81 12.54 -4.27 -4.00
C PRO A 81 11.99 -5.63 -4.47
N LYS A 82 10.67 -5.79 -4.55
CA LYS A 82 9.99 -7.07 -4.80
C LYS A 82 9.33 -7.15 -6.18
N VAL A 83 9.48 -6.13 -7.01
CA VAL A 83 8.87 -6.05 -8.35
C VAL A 83 9.93 -5.88 -9.43
N GLY A 84 9.62 -6.28 -10.66
CA GLY A 84 10.52 -6.09 -11.81
C GLY A 84 10.54 -4.64 -12.31
N GLU A 85 11.53 -4.30 -13.13
CA GLU A 85 11.82 -2.93 -13.60
C GLU A 85 10.60 -2.19 -14.15
N VAL A 86 9.78 -2.84 -14.98
CA VAL A 86 8.57 -2.22 -15.56
C VAL A 86 7.61 -1.72 -14.47
N LYS A 87 7.35 -2.55 -13.46
CA LYS A 87 6.47 -2.17 -12.35
C LYS A 87 7.13 -1.19 -11.39
N GLN A 88 8.45 -1.22 -11.26
CA GLN A 88 9.15 -0.19 -10.50
C GLN A 88 8.97 1.19 -11.14
N ASP A 89 9.10 1.28 -12.47
CA ASP A 89 8.89 2.53 -13.20
C ASP A 89 7.44 3.05 -13.03
N ASP A 90 6.44 2.17 -13.13
CA ASP A 90 5.03 2.52 -12.87
C ASP A 90 4.82 3.05 -11.45
N LEU A 91 5.40 2.39 -10.44
CA LEU A 91 5.32 2.82 -9.04
C LEU A 91 6.02 4.16 -8.81
N LEU A 92 7.17 4.41 -9.46
CA LEU A 92 7.89 5.68 -9.35
C LEU A 92 7.13 6.83 -10.01
N LYS A 93 6.43 6.57 -11.13
CA LYS A 93 5.52 7.55 -11.75
C LYS A 93 4.37 7.93 -10.80
N LEU A 94 3.77 6.94 -10.13
CA LEU A 94 2.74 7.18 -9.11
C LEU A 94 3.28 7.97 -7.92
N TYR A 95 4.48 7.63 -7.45
CA TYR A 95 5.13 8.38 -6.37
C TYR A 95 5.44 9.82 -6.76
N SER A 96 5.95 10.05 -7.98
CA SER A 96 6.20 11.40 -8.50
C SER A 96 4.92 12.24 -8.59
N ARG A 97 3.78 11.63 -8.89
CA ARG A 97 2.48 12.31 -8.85
C ARG A 97 2.11 12.78 -7.44
N LEU A 98 2.40 11.98 -6.41
CA LEU A 98 2.17 12.36 -5.01
C LEU A 98 3.08 13.52 -4.60
N CYS A 99 4.35 13.54 -5.03
CA CYS A 99 5.27 14.64 -4.74
C CYS A 99 4.86 15.98 -5.39
N ASN A 100 4.00 15.94 -6.41
CA ASN A 100 3.47 17.12 -7.09
C ASN A 100 1.97 17.29 -6.81
N ASP A 101 1.46 16.71 -5.72
CA ASP A 101 0.06 16.83 -5.34
C ASP A 101 -0.24 18.27 -4.86
N ASP A 102 -1.34 18.85 -5.33
CA ASP A 102 -1.74 20.23 -5.02
C ASP A 102 -2.21 20.40 -3.56
N THR A 103 -2.43 19.30 -2.83
CA THR A 103 -2.73 19.37 -1.39
C THR A 103 -1.44 19.45 -0.56
N PRO A 104 -1.16 20.57 0.15
CA PRO A 104 0.12 20.80 0.86
C PRO A 104 0.41 19.85 2.03
N MET A 105 -0.52 18.93 2.32
CA MET A 105 -0.38 17.92 3.36
C MET A 105 0.19 16.58 2.85
N VAL A 106 0.27 16.37 1.53
CA VAL A 106 0.82 15.19 0.85
C VAL A 106 2.22 15.52 0.32
#